data_AF-A0A7V9BRY5-F1
#
_entry.id   AF-A0A7V9BRY5-F1
#
_cell.length_a   1.000
_cell.length_b   1.000
_cell.length_c   1.000
_cell.angle_alpha   90.00
_cell.angle_beta   90.00
_cell.angle_gamma   90.00
#
_symmetry.space_group_name_H-M   'P 1'
#
loop_
_entity.id
_entity.type
_entity.pdbx_description
1 polymer ?
#
loop_
_entity_poly.entity_id
_entity_poly.type
_entity_poly.pdbx_seq_one_letter_code
_entity_poly.pdbx_strand_id
1 'polypeptide(L)'
;MSALADSPSGMPLRLSEQAASALLRALGAYLRSTPRRELPGALRRFHGLRQAALGSHAPQILSALDLEDVRARVSEYLQEGRPRRARSEAELLRVAVERPEGWMEKLESHGATPTATAIAEPPPRARESGQLVERERKKVEAARAGERRARERGRAVETASTRTIAALQDEVGALKAQVGTALEAEAEAQQRAAKLVDDKQRVERKRRRDLEEARSSEKDLRAKLKGVKRELAASRAQTKELERRLRAFERPNPGAPVRPAEPGGPRRPLAVPHGLFEDDPSTLEGWLGMTGVMLIVDGYNVSKHEGGFKALELEGQRERVIDEVGRLASRKKIVAIVV
;
A
#
# COMPACT_ATOMS: atom_id res chain seq x y z
N MET A 1 -52.45 3.00 64.55
CA MET A 1 -53.75 3.62 64.21
C MET A 1 -53.43 4.82 63.32
N SER A 2 -53.77 4.90 62.05
CA SER A 2 -54.88 4.29 61.31
C SER A 2 -54.46 3.92 59.89
N ALA A 3 -54.79 2.69 59.50
CA ALA A 3 -54.93 2.26 58.13
C ALA A 3 -56.24 2.84 57.55
N LEU A 4 -56.24 3.23 56.27
CA LEU A 4 -57.39 3.49 55.36
C LEU A 4 -56.76 4.08 54.06
N ALA A 5 -56.96 3.61 52.84
CA ALA A 5 -57.73 2.50 52.30
C ALA A 5 -57.11 2.13 50.94
N ASP A 6 -56.61 0.90 50.84
CA ASP A 6 -56.35 0.24 49.58
C ASP A 6 -57.71 -0.08 48.95
N SER A 7 -58.07 0.57 47.85
CA SER A 7 -59.23 0.22 47.04
C SER A 7 -58.77 -0.47 45.76
N PRO A 8 -58.66 -1.81 45.72
CA PRO A 8 -58.46 -2.53 44.48
C PRO A 8 -59.83 -2.73 43.83
N SER A 9 -60.34 -1.70 43.16
CA SER A 9 -61.55 -1.79 42.36
C SER A 9 -61.20 -1.74 40.88
N GLY A 10 -60.67 -2.84 40.37
CA GLY A 10 -60.77 -3.19 38.96
C GLY A 10 -62.21 -3.51 38.60
N MET A 11 -63.11 -2.54 38.74
CA MET A 11 -64.47 -2.64 38.21
C MET A 11 -64.34 -2.59 36.68
N PRO A 12 -64.75 -3.64 35.95
CA PRO A 12 -64.73 -3.59 34.50
C PRO A 12 -65.60 -2.42 34.05
N LEU A 13 -65.05 -1.57 33.19
CA LEU A 13 -65.78 -0.48 32.55
C LEU A 13 -67.08 -1.03 31.95
N ARG A 14 -68.21 -0.78 32.61
CA ARG A 14 -69.54 -1.21 32.15
C ARG A 14 -70.01 -0.23 31.08
N LEU A 15 -69.36 -0.27 29.93
CA LEU A 15 -69.78 0.45 28.73
C LEU A 15 -70.79 -0.41 27.96
N SER A 16 -71.75 0.24 27.28
CA SER A 16 -72.57 -0.45 26.29
C SER A 16 -71.70 -1.14 25.22
N GLU A 17 -72.17 -2.26 24.67
CA GLU A 17 -71.40 -3.03 23.66
C GLU A 17 -71.02 -2.17 22.44
N GLN A 18 -71.90 -1.24 22.06
CA GLN A 18 -71.66 -0.30 20.98
C GLN A 18 -70.55 0.71 21.31
N ALA A 19 -70.58 1.31 22.49
CA ALA A 19 -69.54 2.23 22.96
C ALA A 19 -68.19 1.51 23.12
N ALA A 20 -68.19 0.30 23.68
CA ALA A 20 -67.01 -0.55 23.79
C ALA A 20 -66.40 -0.89 22.42
N SER A 21 -67.24 -1.25 21.44
CA SER A 21 -66.80 -1.56 20.07
C SER A 21 -66.23 -0.33 19.34
N ALA A 22 -66.87 0.83 19.48
CA ALA A 22 -66.39 2.09 18.91
C ALA A 22 -65.05 2.52 19.52
N LEU A 23 -64.92 2.44 20.84
CA LEU A 23 -63.68 2.74 21.56
C LEU A 23 -62.57 1.76 21.17
N LEU A 24 -62.88 0.46 21.05
CA LEU A 24 -61.94 -0.56 20.62
C LEU A 24 -61.46 -0.35 19.17
N ARG A 25 -62.32 0.14 18.28
CA ARG A 25 -61.93 0.52 16.91
C ARG A 25 -60.93 1.67 16.92
N ALA A 26 -61.22 2.69 17.73
CA ALA A 26 -60.32 3.82 17.89
C ALA A 26 -58.96 3.39 18.49
N LEU A 27 -58.96 2.52 19.52
CA LEU A 27 -57.73 1.94 20.08
C LEU A 27 -56.99 1.04 19.10
N GLY A 28 -57.71 0.25 18.31
CA GLY A 28 -57.13 -0.59 17.27
C GLY A 28 -56.38 0.24 16.23
N ALA A 29 -56.91 1.42 15.87
CA ALA A 29 -56.19 2.36 15.03
C ALA A 29 -54.88 2.82 15.68
N TYR A 30 -54.87 3.11 17.00
CA TYR A 30 -53.67 3.49 17.77
C TYR A 30 -52.60 2.41 17.78
N LEU A 31 -52.99 1.18 18.07
CA LEU A 31 -52.06 0.06 18.09
C LEU A 31 -51.40 -0.22 16.74
N ARG A 32 -52.03 0.15 15.63
CA ARG A 32 -51.49 -0.06 14.27
C ARG A 32 -50.64 1.09 13.78
N SER A 33 -50.90 2.31 14.25
CA SER A 33 -50.19 3.50 13.82
C SER A 33 -48.99 3.86 14.68
N THR A 34 -48.89 3.28 15.88
CA THR A 34 -47.77 3.51 16.81
C THR A 34 -46.78 2.35 16.75
N PRO A 35 -45.48 2.60 16.51
CA PRO A 35 -44.45 1.56 16.54
C PRO A 35 -44.47 0.75 17.83
N ARG A 36 -44.30 -0.58 17.74
CA ARG A 36 -44.35 -1.50 18.89
C ARG A 36 -43.46 -1.10 20.09
N ARG A 37 -42.33 -0.45 19.82
CA ARG A 37 -41.38 0.04 20.84
C ARG A 37 -41.91 1.22 21.65
N GLU A 38 -42.78 2.02 21.06
CA GLU A 38 -43.37 3.24 21.65
C GLU A 38 -44.70 2.95 22.37
N LEU A 39 -45.23 1.72 22.24
CA LEU A 39 -46.44 1.30 22.93
C LEU A 39 -46.18 0.97 24.42
N PRO A 40 -47.10 1.35 25.33
CA PRO A 40 -47.10 0.90 26.71
C PRO A 40 -47.06 -0.63 26.83
N GLY A 41 -46.41 -1.14 27.88
CA GLY A 41 -46.21 -2.59 28.09
C GLY A 41 -47.51 -3.40 28.04
N ALA A 42 -48.58 -2.89 28.65
CA ALA A 42 -49.91 -3.52 28.70
C ALA A 42 -50.56 -3.70 27.30
N LEU A 43 -50.24 -2.80 26.36
CA LEU A 43 -50.81 -2.77 25.01
C LEU A 43 -49.91 -3.42 23.95
N ARG A 44 -48.62 -3.58 24.23
CA ARG A 44 -47.61 -4.10 23.28
C ARG A 44 -47.96 -5.48 22.72
N ARG A 45 -48.64 -6.33 23.50
CA ARG A 45 -49.06 -7.69 23.10
C ARG A 45 -50.18 -7.69 22.05
N PHE A 46 -50.92 -6.59 21.91
CA PHE A 46 -52.03 -6.47 20.97
C PHE A 46 -51.64 -5.75 19.66
N HIS A 47 -50.38 -5.32 19.53
CA HIS A 47 -49.88 -4.69 18.31
C HIS A 47 -50.00 -5.64 17.11
N GLY A 48 -50.59 -5.16 16.02
CA GLY A 48 -50.73 -5.91 14.77
C GLY A 48 -51.93 -6.86 14.70
N LEU A 49 -52.73 -6.96 15.77
CA LEU A 49 -53.99 -7.69 15.73
C LEU A 49 -55.00 -6.99 14.82
N ARG A 50 -55.74 -7.80 14.04
CA ARG A 50 -56.87 -7.32 13.23
C ARG A 50 -58.06 -6.96 14.13
N GLN A 51 -58.96 -6.12 13.63
CA GLN A 51 -60.12 -5.64 14.41
C GLN A 51 -60.96 -6.77 15.00
N ALA A 52 -61.18 -7.86 14.25
CA ALA A 52 -61.92 -9.02 14.73
C ALA A 52 -61.22 -9.71 15.92
N ALA A 53 -59.89 -9.83 15.88
CA ALA A 53 -59.09 -10.43 16.95
C ALA A 53 -59.00 -9.52 18.19
N LEU A 54 -59.02 -8.19 18.00
CA LEU A 54 -59.09 -7.24 19.12
C LEU A 54 -60.39 -7.41 19.91
N GLY A 55 -61.51 -7.76 19.24
CA GLY A 55 -62.80 -8.02 19.88
C GLY A 55 -62.72 -9.09 20.97
N SER A 56 -62.01 -10.19 20.71
CA SER A 56 -61.80 -11.26 21.71
C SER A 56 -60.99 -10.82 22.92
N HIS A 57 -60.22 -9.73 22.82
CA HIS A 57 -59.41 -9.16 23.90
C HIS A 57 -59.98 -7.84 24.43
N ALA A 58 -61.21 -7.47 24.06
CA ALA A 58 -61.81 -6.18 24.42
C ALA A 58 -61.75 -5.89 25.93
N PRO A 59 -62.07 -6.81 26.86
CA PRO A 59 -62.01 -6.53 28.30
C PRO A 59 -60.59 -6.16 28.75
N GLN A 60 -59.59 -6.88 28.27
CA GLN A 60 -58.18 -6.67 28.65
C GLN A 60 -57.62 -5.37 28.09
N ILE A 61 -58.06 -4.97 26.89
CA ILE A 61 -57.66 -3.71 26.24
C ILE A 61 -58.33 -2.52 26.92
N LEU A 62 -59.61 -2.63 27.25
CA LEU A 62 -60.36 -1.57 27.92
C LEU A 62 -59.88 -1.36 29.36
N SER A 63 -59.61 -2.44 30.10
CA SER A 63 -58.98 -2.32 31.44
C SER A 63 -57.57 -1.73 31.39
N ALA A 64 -56.83 -1.87 30.28
CA ALA A 64 -55.53 -1.22 30.16
C ALA A 64 -55.63 0.31 30.11
N LEU A 65 -56.78 0.88 29.72
CA LEU A 65 -57.03 2.33 29.81
C LEU A 65 -57.25 2.82 31.24
N ASP A 66 -57.41 1.93 32.21
CA ASP A 66 -57.42 2.29 33.63
C ASP A 66 -56.02 2.61 34.17
N LEU A 67 -54.95 2.24 33.43
CA LEU A 67 -53.58 2.55 33.79
C LEU A 67 -53.20 3.98 33.35
N GLU A 68 -52.62 4.76 34.27
CA GLU A 68 -52.22 6.16 34.03
C GLU A 68 -51.20 6.27 32.89
N ASP A 69 -50.18 5.40 32.87
CA ASP A 69 -49.12 5.39 31.85
C ASP A 69 -49.69 5.19 30.44
N VAL A 70 -50.75 4.38 30.33
CA VAL A 70 -51.42 4.13 29.06
C VAL A 70 -52.22 5.36 28.63
N ARG A 71 -52.94 5.99 29.55
CA ARG A 71 -53.70 7.22 29.30
C ARG A 71 -52.80 8.36 28.86
N ALA A 72 -51.72 8.62 29.59
CA ALA A 72 -50.75 9.66 29.26
C ALA A 72 -50.21 9.49 27.83
N ARG A 73 -49.86 8.26 27.45
CA ARG A 73 -49.29 7.99 26.12
C ARG A 73 -50.32 8.09 25.00
N VAL A 74 -51.57 7.68 25.25
CA VAL A 74 -52.66 7.88 24.27
C VAL A 74 -53.01 9.37 24.15
N SER A 75 -52.93 10.16 25.23
CA SER A 75 -53.17 11.60 25.20
C SER A 75 -52.13 12.34 24.34
N GLU A 76 -50.84 12.10 24.60
CA GLU A 76 -49.73 12.67 23.81
C GLU A 76 -49.88 12.32 22.33
N TYR A 77 -50.22 11.06 22.06
CA TYR A 77 -50.49 10.59 20.72
C TYR A 77 -51.64 11.34 20.02
N LEU A 78 -52.72 11.65 20.74
CA LEU A 78 -53.84 12.45 20.22
C LEU A 78 -53.44 13.90 19.94
N GLN A 79 -52.52 14.47 20.72
CA GLN A 79 -52.02 15.84 20.55
C GLN A 79 -51.11 15.97 19.32
N GLU A 80 -50.30 14.95 19.01
CA GLU A 80 -49.43 14.91 17.83
C GLU A 80 -50.20 14.86 16.49
N GLY A 81 -51.52 14.63 16.53
CA GLY A 81 -52.40 14.63 15.35
C GLY A 81 -52.14 13.47 14.38
N ARG A 82 -51.40 12.44 14.82
CA ARG A 82 -51.14 11.23 14.05
C ARG A 82 -51.98 10.09 14.65
N PRO A 83 -52.59 9.22 13.83
CA PRO A 83 -52.80 9.34 12.40
C PRO A 83 -54.02 10.23 12.12
N ARG A 84 -54.26 10.57 10.85
CA ARG A 84 -55.53 11.20 10.43
C ARG A 84 -56.69 10.22 10.63
N ARG A 85 -57.34 10.29 11.79
CA ARG A 85 -58.53 9.50 12.12
C ARG A 85 -59.81 10.27 11.80
N ALA A 86 -60.92 9.55 11.75
CA ALA A 86 -62.22 10.19 11.79
C ALA A 86 -62.32 11.03 13.08
N ARG A 87 -62.78 12.27 12.96
CA ARG A 87 -62.88 13.22 14.08
C ARG A 87 -63.63 12.61 15.27
N SER A 88 -64.67 11.82 15.02
CA SER A 88 -65.45 11.11 16.04
C SER A 88 -64.65 10.07 16.83
N GLU A 89 -63.73 9.33 16.19
CA GLU A 89 -62.90 8.32 16.87
C GLU A 89 -61.82 8.95 17.74
N ALA A 90 -61.28 10.10 17.33
CA ALA A 90 -60.31 10.86 18.12
C ALA A 90 -60.97 11.47 19.37
N GLU A 91 -62.18 12.03 19.24
CA GLU A 91 -62.94 12.56 20.38
C GLU A 91 -63.33 11.44 21.37
N LEU A 92 -63.75 10.27 20.87
CA LEU A 92 -64.02 9.10 21.73
C LEU A 92 -62.83 8.69 22.59
N LEU A 93 -61.62 8.64 22.00
CA LEU A 93 -60.40 8.34 22.75
C LEU A 93 -60.04 9.45 23.72
N ARG A 94 -60.23 10.71 23.33
CA ARG A 94 -59.97 11.86 24.21
C ARG A 94 -60.84 11.79 25.46
N VAL A 95 -62.15 11.58 25.30
CA VAL A 95 -63.10 11.42 26.41
C VAL A 95 -62.72 10.24 27.31
N ALA A 96 -62.32 9.11 26.73
CA ALA A 96 -61.92 7.92 27.50
C ALA A 96 -60.61 8.12 28.29
N VAL A 97 -59.70 8.97 27.80
CA VAL A 97 -58.39 9.24 28.41
C VAL A 97 -58.47 10.38 29.42
N GLU A 98 -59.13 11.49 29.11
CA GLU A 98 -59.21 12.65 29.99
C GLU A 98 -60.19 12.45 31.16
N ARG A 99 -61.14 11.51 31.01
CA ARG A 99 -62.19 11.19 32.00
C ARG A 99 -62.82 12.43 32.64
N PRO A 100 -63.30 13.41 31.85
CA PRO A 100 -64.04 14.54 32.40
C PRO A 100 -65.28 14.06 33.16
N GLU A 101 -65.85 14.92 33.99
CA GLU A 101 -67.13 14.61 34.65
C GLU A 101 -68.20 14.19 33.61
N GLY A 102 -68.89 13.08 33.90
CA GLY A 102 -69.85 12.46 32.97
C GLY A 102 -69.25 11.75 31.75
N TRP A 103 -67.96 11.38 31.75
CA TRP A 103 -67.32 10.79 30.56
C TRP A 103 -67.98 9.49 30.06
N MET A 104 -68.59 8.69 30.93
CA MET A 104 -69.29 7.46 30.53
C MET A 104 -70.52 7.77 29.66
N GLU A 105 -71.35 8.73 30.06
CA GLU A 105 -72.51 9.18 29.27
C GLU A 105 -72.09 9.80 27.93
N LYS A 106 -70.94 10.49 27.92
CA LYS A 106 -70.34 11.03 26.70
C LYS A 106 -69.87 9.92 25.76
N LEU A 107 -69.31 8.81 26.26
CA LEU A 107 -68.95 7.67 25.42
C LEU A 107 -70.18 6.93 24.87
N GLU A 108 -71.23 6.80 25.67
CA GLU A 108 -72.48 6.14 25.25
C GLU A 108 -73.21 6.93 24.16
N SER A 109 -73.30 8.26 24.30
CA SER A 109 -73.90 9.13 23.30
C SER A 109 -73.17 9.11 21.95
N HIS A 110 -71.83 8.97 21.96
CA HIS A 110 -71.03 8.85 20.73
C HIS A 110 -71.10 7.44 20.09
N GLY A 111 -71.34 6.39 20.89
CA GLY A 111 -71.55 5.03 20.40
C GLY A 111 -72.92 4.83 19.73
N ALA A 112 -73.90 5.66 20.07
CA ALA A 112 -75.29 5.58 19.63
C ALA A 112 -75.57 6.22 18.26
N THR A 113 -74.57 6.49 17.43
CA THR A 113 -74.84 6.95 16.04
C THR A 113 -75.62 5.90 15.26
N PRO A 114 -76.76 6.26 14.65
CA PRO A 114 -77.63 5.31 13.97
C PRO A 114 -76.94 4.80 12.71
N THR A 115 -76.69 3.49 12.68
CA THR A 115 -76.31 2.81 11.44
C THR A 115 -77.50 2.87 10.50
N ALA A 116 -77.42 3.74 9.49
CA ALA A 116 -78.44 3.90 8.47
C ALA A 116 -78.58 2.59 7.68
N THR A 117 -79.49 1.74 8.12
CA THR A 117 -79.97 0.56 7.40
C THR A 117 -81.35 0.90 6.89
N ALA A 118 -81.41 1.66 5.79
CA ALA A 118 -82.63 1.80 5.01
C ALA A 118 -82.59 0.72 3.92
N ILE A 119 -83.18 -0.43 4.24
CA ILE A 119 -83.62 -1.40 3.23
C ILE A 119 -84.87 -0.78 2.60
N ALA A 120 -84.72 -0.18 1.43
CA ALA A 120 -85.81 0.22 0.57
C ALA A 120 -86.01 -0.86 -0.50
N GLU A 121 -87.24 -1.36 -0.62
CA GLU A 121 -87.69 -2.24 -1.70
C GLU A 121 -87.52 -1.59 -3.09
N PRO A 122 -87.30 -2.39 -4.15
CA PRO A 122 -86.82 -1.89 -5.44
C PRO A 122 -87.96 -1.39 -6.36
N PRO A 123 -87.78 -0.25 -7.06
CA PRO A 123 -88.56 0.07 -8.24
C PRO A 123 -87.92 -0.54 -9.52
N PRO A 124 -88.68 -0.70 -10.62
CA PRO A 124 -88.25 -1.48 -11.77
C PRO A 124 -87.28 -0.68 -12.66
N ARG A 125 -85.97 -0.82 -12.44
CA ARG A 125 -84.93 -0.45 -13.42
C ARG A 125 -83.76 -1.43 -13.41
N ALA A 126 -84.00 -2.67 -13.84
CA ALA A 126 -82.97 -3.71 -13.97
C ALA A 126 -81.83 -3.35 -14.97
N ARG A 127 -81.96 -2.28 -15.75
CA ARG A 127 -80.92 -1.84 -16.71
C ARG A 127 -79.96 -0.77 -16.15
N GLU A 128 -80.39 0.11 -15.25
CA GLU A 128 -79.53 1.18 -14.69
C GLU A 128 -78.69 0.68 -13.50
N SER A 129 -79.24 -0.16 -12.64
CA SER A 129 -78.51 -0.80 -11.53
C SER A 129 -77.44 -1.78 -12.03
N GLY A 130 -77.71 -2.50 -13.12
CA GLY A 130 -76.72 -3.35 -13.79
C GLY A 130 -75.52 -2.56 -14.32
N GLN A 131 -75.77 -1.39 -14.92
CA GLN A 131 -74.70 -0.51 -15.42
C GLN A 131 -73.85 0.09 -14.29
N LEU A 132 -74.44 0.45 -13.14
CA LEU A 132 -73.69 0.92 -11.98
C LEU A 132 -72.83 -0.19 -11.38
N VAL A 133 -73.37 -1.39 -11.22
CA VAL A 133 -72.62 -2.57 -10.74
C VAL A 133 -71.49 -2.92 -11.72
N GLU A 134 -71.73 -2.85 -13.03
CA GLU A 134 -70.70 -3.10 -14.03
C GLU A 134 -69.60 -2.02 -14.04
N ARG A 135 -69.97 -0.74 -13.84
CA ARG A 135 -69.00 0.36 -13.66
C ARG A 135 -68.16 0.16 -12.40
N GLU A 136 -68.76 -0.22 -11.28
CA GLU A 136 -68.03 -0.51 -10.04
C GLU A 136 -67.14 -1.75 -10.19
N ARG A 137 -67.61 -2.82 -10.87
CA ARG A 137 -66.76 -3.98 -11.20
C ARG A 137 -65.57 -3.59 -12.06
N LYS A 138 -65.77 -2.79 -13.12
CA LYS A 138 -64.70 -2.27 -13.97
C LYS A 138 -63.71 -1.40 -13.19
N LYS A 139 -64.19 -0.55 -12.26
CA LYS A 139 -63.32 0.24 -11.36
C LYS A 139 -62.49 -0.65 -10.44
N VAL A 140 -63.10 -1.67 -9.82
CA VAL A 140 -62.39 -2.63 -8.95
C VAL A 140 -61.38 -3.45 -9.74
N GLU A 141 -61.71 -3.90 -10.94
CA GLU A 141 -60.78 -4.60 -11.83
C GLU A 141 -59.62 -3.70 -12.26
N ALA A 142 -59.89 -2.45 -12.64
CA ALA A 142 -58.87 -1.46 -12.95
C ALA A 142 -57.97 -1.15 -11.75
N ALA A 143 -58.53 -1.01 -10.55
CA ALA A 143 -57.78 -0.81 -9.32
C ALA A 143 -56.89 -2.02 -8.99
N ARG A 144 -57.42 -3.25 -9.11
CA ARG A 144 -56.64 -4.48 -8.92
C ARG A 144 -55.53 -4.63 -9.97
N ALA A 145 -55.80 -4.28 -11.23
CA ALA A 145 -54.79 -4.28 -12.28
C ALA A 145 -53.71 -3.23 -12.02
N GLY A 146 -54.08 -2.03 -11.55
CA GLY A 146 -53.16 -0.98 -11.14
C GLY A 146 -52.29 -1.40 -9.96
N GLU A 147 -52.88 -2.04 -8.94
CA GLU A 147 -52.15 -2.57 -7.79
C GLU A 147 -51.17 -3.68 -8.20
N ARG A 148 -51.58 -4.61 -9.07
CA ARG A 148 -50.67 -5.65 -9.60
C ARG A 148 -49.48 -5.03 -10.33
N ARG A 149 -49.72 -4.08 -11.24
CA ARG A 149 -48.65 -3.35 -11.96
C ARG A 149 -47.75 -2.55 -11.02
N ALA A 150 -48.30 -1.96 -9.95
CA ALA A 150 -47.51 -1.25 -8.96
C ALA A 150 -46.61 -2.21 -8.16
N ARG A 151 -47.14 -3.37 -7.76
CA ARG A 151 -46.36 -4.42 -7.08
C ARG A 151 -45.27 -5.01 -7.97
N GLU A 152 -45.58 -5.27 -9.24
CA GLU A 152 -44.60 -5.76 -10.23
C GLU A 152 -43.47 -4.74 -10.45
N ARG A 153 -43.82 -3.45 -10.62
CA ARG A 153 -42.81 -2.38 -10.69
C ARG A 153 -41.98 -2.27 -9.42
N GLY A 154 -42.61 -2.36 -8.24
CA GLY A 154 -41.91 -2.37 -6.96
C GLY A 154 -40.89 -3.51 -6.86
N ARG A 155 -41.30 -4.73 -7.22
CA ARG A 155 -40.41 -5.91 -7.27
C ARG A 155 -39.29 -5.76 -8.30
N ALA A 156 -39.58 -5.18 -9.46
CA ALA A 156 -38.56 -4.94 -10.48
C ALA A 156 -37.51 -3.92 -10.00
N VAL A 157 -37.94 -2.85 -9.34
CA VAL A 157 -37.01 -1.85 -8.75
C VAL A 157 -36.21 -2.47 -7.61
N GLU A 158 -36.83 -3.27 -6.75
CA GLU A 158 -36.14 -3.95 -5.65
C GLU A 158 -35.09 -4.95 -6.17
N THR A 159 -35.43 -5.76 -7.17
CA THR A 159 -34.48 -6.70 -7.79
C THR A 159 -33.38 -5.99 -8.56
N ALA A 160 -33.66 -4.87 -9.22
CA ALA A 160 -32.62 -4.03 -9.83
C ALA A 160 -31.69 -3.44 -8.77
N SER A 161 -32.25 -2.89 -7.68
CA SER A 161 -31.48 -2.29 -6.59
C SER A 161 -30.59 -3.31 -5.88
N THR A 162 -31.10 -4.51 -5.60
CA THR A 162 -30.29 -5.57 -4.97
C THR A 162 -29.14 -6.02 -5.87
N ARG A 163 -29.36 -6.10 -7.19
CA ARG A 163 -28.29 -6.39 -8.17
C ARG A 163 -27.23 -5.29 -8.20
N THR A 164 -27.65 -4.01 -8.21
CA THR A 164 -26.71 -2.89 -8.18
C THR A 164 -25.91 -2.86 -6.88
N ILE A 165 -26.56 -3.12 -5.73
CA ILE A 165 -25.88 -3.19 -4.44
C ILE A 165 -24.84 -4.33 -4.45
N ALA A 166 -25.20 -5.51 -4.94
CA ALA A 166 -24.26 -6.63 -5.04
C ALA A 166 -23.07 -6.29 -5.94
N ALA A 167 -23.31 -5.71 -7.13
CA ALA A 167 -22.25 -5.31 -8.04
C ALA A 167 -21.30 -4.26 -7.43
N LEU A 168 -21.84 -3.26 -6.72
CA LEU A 168 -21.02 -2.27 -6.02
C LEU A 168 -20.25 -2.88 -4.85
N GLN A 169 -20.81 -3.86 -4.14
CA GLN A 169 -20.11 -4.59 -3.08
C GLN A 169 -18.93 -5.39 -3.64
N ASP A 170 -19.12 -6.05 -4.78
CA ASP A 170 -18.06 -6.77 -5.48
C ASP A 170 -16.97 -5.82 -5.96
N GLU A 171 -17.34 -4.66 -6.53
CA GLU A 171 -16.39 -3.63 -6.98
C GLU A 171 -15.59 -3.04 -5.80
N VAL A 172 -16.25 -2.73 -4.68
CA VAL A 172 -15.58 -2.28 -3.46
C VAL A 172 -14.65 -3.38 -2.92
N GLY A 173 -15.05 -4.65 -2.99
CA GLY A 173 -14.20 -5.78 -2.63
C GLY A 173 -12.95 -5.88 -3.50
N ALA A 174 -13.12 -5.76 -4.82
CA ALA A 174 -12.02 -5.77 -5.80
C ALA A 174 -11.07 -4.59 -5.59
N LEU A 175 -11.58 -3.38 -5.41
CA LEU A 175 -10.76 -2.19 -5.15
C LEU A 175 -9.99 -2.31 -3.82
N LYS A 176 -10.61 -2.85 -2.77
CA LYS A 176 -9.90 -3.11 -1.50
C LYS A 176 -8.78 -4.13 -1.68
N ALA A 177 -9.00 -5.18 -2.46
CA ALA A 177 -7.96 -6.16 -2.77
C ALA A 177 -6.81 -5.51 -3.56
N GLN A 178 -7.10 -4.67 -4.55
CA GLN A 178 -6.09 -3.92 -5.31
C GLN A 178 -5.29 -2.94 -4.45
N VAL A 179 -5.95 -2.25 -3.52
CA VAL A 179 -5.24 -1.36 -2.56
C VAL A 179 -4.37 -2.19 -1.62
N GLY A 180 -4.86 -3.35 -1.14
CA GLY A 180 -4.08 -4.27 -0.32
C GLY A 180 -2.80 -4.72 -1.01
N THR A 181 -2.90 -5.19 -2.26
CA THR A 181 -1.72 -5.62 -3.03
C THR A 181 -0.77 -4.47 -3.35
N ALA A 182 -1.29 -3.26 -3.60
CA ALA A 182 -0.46 -2.08 -3.83
C ALA A 182 0.32 -1.68 -2.57
N LEU A 183 -0.31 -1.71 -1.39
CA LEU A 183 0.36 -1.41 -0.12
C LEU A 183 1.43 -2.45 0.23
N GLU A 184 1.17 -3.74 -0.01
CA GLU A 184 2.17 -4.79 0.17
C GLU A 184 3.37 -4.60 -0.77
N ALA A 185 3.11 -4.31 -2.04
CA ALA A 185 4.16 -4.02 -3.03
C ALA A 185 4.98 -2.78 -2.65
N GLU A 186 4.33 -1.72 -2.13
CA GLU A 186 5.01 -0.53 -1.65
C GLU A 186 5.89 -0.84 -0.43
N ALA A 187 5.38 -1.58 0.55
CA ALA A 187 6.15 -1.99 1.73
C ALA A 187 7.39 -2.81 1.34
N GLU A 188 7.25 -3.74 0.40
CA GLU A 188 8.41 -4.48 -0.14
C GLU A 188 9.40 -3.57 -0.86
N ALA A 189 8.93 -2.62 -1.68
CA ALA A 189 9.78 -1.68 -2.37
C ALA A 189 10.57 -0.79 -1.40
N GLN A 190 9.91 -0.29 -0.35
CA GLN A 190 10.54 0.48 0.72
C GLN A 190 11.61 -0.33 1.46
N GLN A 191 11.34 -1.60 1.78
CA GLN A 191 12.32 -2.48 2.41
C GLN A 191 13.53 -2.75 1.49
N ARG A 192 13.30 -2.99 0.19
CA ARG A 192 14.39 -3.16 -0.79
C ARG A 192 15.23 -1.89 -0.91
N ALA A 193 14.58 -0.72 -0.96
CA ALA A 193 15.28 0.57 -0.99
C ALA A 193 16.13 0.79 0.26
N ALA A 194 15.59 0.50 1.46
CA ALA A 194 16.33 0.60 2.71
C ALA A 194 17.57 -0.31 2.75
N LYS A 195 17.44 -1.56 2.28
CA LYS A 195 18.58 -2.49 2.15
C LYS A 195 19.65 -1.97 1.20
N LEU A 196 19.26 -1.46 0.03
CA LEU A 196 20.19 -0.88 -0.93
C LEU A 196 20.94 0.34 -0.36
N VAL A 197 20.28 1.14 0.49
CA VAL A 197 20.94 2.25 1.17
C VAL A 197 21.96 1.75 2.20
N ASP A 198 21.63 0.76 3.02
CA ASP A 198 22.59 0.20 3.99
C ASP A 198 23.79 -0.47 3.28
N ASP A 199 23.55 -1.21 2.21
CA ASP A 199 24.62 -1.84 1.42
C ASP A 199 25.56 -0.79 0.82
N LYS A 200 25.01 0.30 0.26
CA LYS A 200 25.82 1.42 -0.25
C LYS A 200 26.66 2.05 0.86
N GLN A 201 26.06 2.33 2.01
CA GLN A 201 26.78 2.89 3.15
C GLN A 201 27.87 1.94 3.67
N ARG A 202 27.63 0.63 3.67
CA ARG A 202 28.62 -0.38 4.05
C ARG A 202 29.80 -0.38 3.08
N VAL A 203 29.53 -0.30 1.77
CA VAL A 203 30.57 -0.21 0.74
C VAL A 203 31.36 1.09 0.88
N GLU A 204 30.72 2.22 1.13
CA GLU A 204 31.40 3.50 1.37
C GLU A 204 32.28 3.46 2.62
N ARG A 205 31.79 2.90 3.72
CA ARG A 205 32.59 2.70 4.95
C ARG A 205 33.81 1.81 4.69
N LYS A 206 33.67 0.77 3.86
CA LYS A 206 34.80 -0.08 3.47
C LYS A 206 35.80 0.71 2.61
N ARG A 207 35.34 1.37 1.55
CA ARG A 207 36.19 2.20 0.67
C ARG A 207 36.95 3.28 1.44
N ARG A 208 36.32 3.91 2.44
CA ARG A 208 36.98 4.90 3.29
C ARG A 208 38.12 4.30 4.10
N ARG A 209 37.93 3.10 4.67
CA ARG A 209 38.98 2.37 5.41
C ARG A 209 40.11 1.97 4.48
N ASP A 210 39.79 1.40 3.32
CA ASP A 210 40.78 0.98 2.32
C ASP A 210 41.64 2.19 1.85
N LEU A 211 41.01 3.36 1.65
CA LEU A 211 41.72 4.60 1.30
C LEU A 211 42.62 5.12 2.43
N GLU A 212 42.19 4.98 3.69
CA GLU A 212 42.98 5.37 4.84
C GLU A 212 44.21 4.46 5.03
N GLU A 213 44.04 3.15 4.83
CA GLU A 213 45.11 2.16 4.83
C GLU A 213 46.09 2.35 3.65
N ALA A 214 45.58 2.68 2.46
CA ALA A 214 46.42 3.04 1.32
C ALA A 214 47.27 4.30 1.61
N ARG A 215 46.69 5.30 2.29
CA ARG A 215 47.41 6.52 2.67
C ARG A 215 48.45 6.27 3.76
N SER A 216 48.18 5.41 4.73
CA SER A 216 49.17 5.06 5.77
C SER A 216 50.33 4.27 5.16
N SER A 217 50.04 3.26 4.33
CA SER A 217 51.07 2.50 3.63
C SER A 217 51.91 3.36 2.67
N GLU A 218 51.29 4.33 1.98
CA GLU A 218 52.04 5.29 1.16
C GLU A 218 53.01 6.13 2.01
N LYS A 219 52.58 6.62 3.18
CA LYS A 219 53.46 7.37 4.10
C LYS A 219 54.63 6.51 4.58
N ASP A 220 54.37 5.26 4.94
CA ASP A 220 55.40 4.32 5.38
C ASP A 220 56.40 4.01 4.27
N LEU A 221 55.93 3.78 3.04
CA LEU A 221 56.79 3.56 1.88
C LEU A 221 57.65 4.79 1.56
N ARG A 222 57.08 6.00 1.64
CA ARG A 222 57.84 7.25 1.48
C ARG A 222 58.91 7.41 2.55
N ALA A 223 58.61 7.07 3.81
CA ALA A 223 59.57 7.10 4.91
C ALA A 223 60.71 6.09 4.69
N LYS A 224 60.38 4.84 4.33
CA LYS A 224 61.36 3.80 3.98
C LYS A 224 62.25 4.22 2.81
N LEU A 225 61.66 4.76 1.75
CA LEU A 225 62.40 5.24 0.57
C LEU A 225 63.35 6.39 0.92
N LYS A 226 62.96 7.30 1.83
CA LYS A 226 63.85 8.34 2.36
C LYS A 226 64.99 7.75 3.20
N GLY A 227 64.72 6.71 3.98
CA GLY A 227 65.74 5.94 4.71
C GLY A 227 66.77 5.31 3.79
N VAL A 228 66.32 4.51 2.82
CA VAL A 228 67.17 3.85 1.81
C VAL A 228 68.01 4.87 1.03
N LYS A 229 67.43 6.02 0.65
CA LYS A 229 68.19 7.09 -0.02
C LYS A 229 69.33 7.65 0.85
N ARG A 230 69.13 7.77 2.16
CA ARG A 230 70.16 8.24 3.10
C ARG A 230 71.26 7.20 3.27
N GLU A 231 70.90 5.92 3.41
CA GLU A 231 71.85 4.81 3.48
C GLU A 231 72.68 4.71 2.20
N LEU A 232 72.03 4.76 1.04
CA LEU A 232 72.72 4.77 -0.26
C LEU A 232 73.69 5.95 -0.38
N ALA A 233 73.32 7.14 0.08
CA ALA A 233 74.20 8.30 0.10
C ALA A 233 75.40 8.10 1.05
N ALA A 234 75.17 7.52 2.24
CA ALA A 234 76.23 7.19 3.20
C ALA A 234 77.21 6.15 2.64
N SER A 235 76.70 5.06 2.05
CA SER A 235 77.53 4.04 1.40
C SER A 235 78.33 4.62 0.24
N ARG A 236 77.73 5.49 -0.59
CA ARG A 236 78.46 6.19 -1.66
C ARG A 236 79.56 7.12 -1.14
N ALA A 237 79.35 7.75 0.01
CA ALA A 237 80.39 8.57 0.64
C ALA A 237 81.53 7.69 1.19
N GLN A 238 81.20 6.54 1.79
CA GLN A 238 82.18 5.56 2.25
C GLN A 238 82.99 4.96 1.08
N THR A 239 82.36 4.60 -0.03
CA THR A 239 83.09 4.10 -1.21
C THR A 239 84.02 5.16 -1.77
N LYS A 240 83.58 6.43 -1.88
CA LYS A 240 84.45 7.53 -2.28
C LYS A 240 85.63 7.75 -1.33
N GLU A 241 85.42 7.61 -0.02
CA GLU A 241 86.48 7.71 0.96
C GLU A 241 87.49 6.56 0.84
N LEU A 242 87.00 5.33 0.65
CA LEU A 242 87.84 4.17 0.40
C LEU A 242 88.63 4.33 -0.90
N GLU A 243 87.99 4.76 -1.99
CA GLU A 243 88.65 5.08 -3.27
C GLU A 243 89.72 6.16 -3.09
N ARG A 244 89.46 7.21 -2.30
CA ARG A 244 90.45 8.25 -1.98
C ARG A 244 91.65 7.68 -1.23
N ARG A 245 91.42 6.81 -0.25
CA ARG A 245 92.49 6.11 0.49
C ARG A 245 93.28 5.18 -0.42
N LEU A 246 92.60 4.40 -1.26
CA LEU A 246 93.23 3.51 -2.23
C LEU A 246 94.13 4.30 -3.19
N ARG A 247 93.64 5.42 -3.73
CA ARG A 247 94.46 6.34 -4.54
C ARG A 247 95.65 6.95 -3.80
N ALA A 248 95.54 7.15 -2.48
CA ALA A 248 96.65 7.63 -1.67
C ALA A 248 97.73 6.55 -1.48
N PHE A 249 97.34 5.27 -1.40
CA PHE A 249 98.25 4.12 -1.40
C PHE A 249 98.83 3.82 -2.79
N GLU A 250 98.04 4.03 -3.85
CA GLU A 250 98.45 3.87 -5.25
C GLU A 250 99.24 5.08 -5.78
N ARG A 251 99.57 6.09 -4.94
CA ARG A 251 100.48 7.17 -5.34
C ARG A 251 101.78 6.54 -5.85
N PRO A 252 102.06 6.61 -7.16
CA PRO A 252 103.31 6.11 -7.68
C PRO A 252 104.42 7.00 -7.13
N ASN A 253 105.55 6.37 -6.79
CA ASN A 253 106.82 7.05 -6.61
C ASN A 253 106.98 8.10 -7.75
N PRO A 254 107.28 9.39 -7.48
CA PRO A 254 107.22 10.48 -8.47
C PRO A 254 108.32 10.44 -9.56
N GLY A 255 108.70 9.25 -10.04
CA GLY A 255 109.69 9.04 -11.10
C GLY A 255 109.22 8.14 -12.26
N ALA A 256 107.98 7.68 -12.30
CA ALA A 256 107.48 6.86 -13.41
C ALA A 256 106.83 7.74 -14.51
N PRO A 257 107.30 7.70 -15.76
CA PRO A 257 106.75 8.52 -16.84
C PRO A 257 105.36 8.01 -17.24
N VAL A 258 104.35 8.87 -17.11
CA VAL A 258 103.00 8.60 -17.64
C VAL A 258 102.98 9.01 -19.11
N ARG A 259 102.85 8.02 -20.00
CA ARG A 259 102.68 8.22 -21.44
C ARG A 259 101.28 8.77 -21.73
N PRO A 260 101.10 9.69 -22.69
CA PRO A 260 99.77 10.14 -23.12
C PRO A 260 98.96 8.96 -23.67
N ALA A 261 97.69 8.86 -23.28
CA ALA A 261 96.77 7.90 -23.88
C ALA A 261 96.53 8.28 -25.34
N GLU A 262 96.95 7.41 -26.26
CA GLU A 262 96.73 7.59 -27.69
C GLU A 262 95.21 7.53 -28.01
N PRO A 263 94.72 8.32 -28.98
CA PRO A 263 93.37 8.20 -29.47
C PRO A 263 93.16 6.78 -30.01
N GLY A 264 92.17 6.07 -29.46
CA GLY A 264 91.86 4.70 -29.84
C GLY A 264 91.69 4.58 -31.35
N GLY A 265 92.53 3.74 -31.97
CA GLY A 265 92.49 3.45 -33.40
C GLY A 265 91.14 2.87 -33.87
N PRO A 266 91.03 2.50 -35.16
CA PRO A 266 89.78 2.00 -35.74
C PRO A 266 89.19 0.86 -34.89
N ARG A 267 87.93 1.03 -34.47
CA ARG A 267 87.20 0.04 -33.67
C ARG A 267 87.16 -1.27 -34.45
N ARG A 268 87.73 -2.33 -33.87
CA ARG A 268 87.69 -3.67 -34.46
C ARG A 268 86.30 -4.28 -34.23
N PRO A 269 85.72 -4.99 -35.22
CA PRO A 269 84.49 -5.75 -35.02
C PRO A 269 84.62 -6.74 -33.85
N LEU A 270 83.50 -7.08 -33.20
CA LEU A 270 83.48 -8.13 -32.19
C LEU A 270 83.83 -9.46 -32.84
N ALA A 271 84.71 -10.23 -32.20
CA ALA A 271 85.04 -11.56 -32.69
C ALA A 271 83.81 -12.48 -32.59
N VAL A 272 83.54 -13.22 -33.66
CA VAL A 272 82.49 -14.25 -33.66
C VAL A 272 82.91 -15.40 -32.74
N PRO A 273 82.04 -15.89 -31.84
CA PRO A 273 82.33 -17.06 -31.03
C PRO A 273 82.68 -18.27 -31.91
N HIS A 274 83.64 -19.09 -31.47
CA HIS A 274 84.13 -20.22 -32.26
C HIS A 274 83.01 -21.17 -32.70
N GLY A 275 82.98 -21.48 -34.00
CA GLY A 275 82.01 -22.43 -34.59
C GLY A 275 80.67 -21.82 -35.02
N LEU A 276 80.50 -20.50 -34.90
CA LEU A 276 79.31 -19.79 -35.37
C LEU A 276 79.64 -18.85 -36.55
N PHE A 277 78.61 -18.48 -37.31
CA PHE A 277 78.69 -17.52 -38.41
C PHE A 277 78.21 -16.14 -37.98
N GLU A 278 78.70 -15.07 -38.62
CA GLU A 278 78.32 -13.68 -38.30
C GLU A 278 76.80 -13.44 -38.36
N ASP A 279 76.11 -14.11 -39.29
CA ASP A 279 74.67 -13.96 -39.52
C ASP A 279 73.80 -14.98 -38.76
N ASP A 280 74.40 -15.88 -37.96
CA ASP A 280 73.64 -16.85 -37.17
C ASP A 280 73.00 -16.17 -35.94
N PRO A 281 71.68 -16.29 -35.71
CA PRO A 281 71.03 -15.78 -34.50
C PRO A 281 71.69 -16.23 -33.19
N SER A 282 72.34 -17.40 -33.20
CA SER A 282 73.06 -17.96 -32.05
C SER A 282 74.33 -17.15 -31.71
N THR A 283 74.90 -16.43 -32.68
CA THR A 283 76.07 -15.55 -32.49
C THR A 283 75.73 -14.34 -31.63
N LEU A 284 74.55 -13.75 -31.83
CA LEU A 284 74.06 -12.65 -30.99
C LEU A 284 74.01 -13.08 -29.53
N GLU A 285 73.51 -14.28 -29.24
CA GLU A 285 73.42 -14.81 -27.89
C GLU A 285 74.80 -14.96 -27.22
N GLY A 286 75.82 -15.33 -28.01
CA GLY A 286 77.22 -15.37 -27.57
C GLY A 286 77.78 -13.98 -27.26
N TRP A 287 77.56 -12.99 -28.13
CA TRP A 287 78.00 -11.62 -27.89
C TRP A 287 77.32 -10.97 -26.69
N LEU A 288 76.03 -11.20 -26.49
CA LEU A 288 75.30 -10.68 -25.33
C LEU A 288 75.77 -11.31 -24.00
N GLY A 289 76.52 -12.41 -24.04
CA GLY A 289 77.18 -13.00 -22.88
C GLY A 289 78.55 -12.40 -22.56
N MET A 290 79.15 -11.61 -23.46
CA MET A 290 80.47 -11.02 -23.26
C MET A 290 80.39 -9.79 -22.34
N THR A 291 81.39 -9.65 -21.46
CA THR A 291 81.48 -8.50 -20.56
C THR A 291 81.79 -7.22 -21.33
N GLY A 292 81.09 -6.13 -20.98
CA GLY A 292 81.30 -4.83 -21.62
C GLY A 292 80.58 -4.63 -22.97
N VAL A 293 79.74 -5.58 -23.39
CA VAL A 293 78.88 -5.41 -24.58
C VAL A 293 77.62 -4.63 -24.22
N MET A 294 77.29 -3.65 -25.06
CA MET A 294 76.06 -2.87 -25.00
C MET A 294 75.25 -3.14 -26.26
N LEU A 295 73.94 -3.39 -26.08
CA LEU A 295 73.02 -3.62 -27.18
C LEU A 295 72.40 -2.30 -27.63
N ILE A 296 72.50 -1.99 -28.92
CA ILE A 296 71.78 -0.86 -29.53
C ILE A 296 70.78 -1.46 -30.52
N VAL A 297 69.51 -1.13 -30.36
CA VAL A 297 68.40 -1.65 -31.15
C VAL A 297 67.75 -0.51 -31.92
N ASP A 298 67.66 -0.63 -33.24
CA ASP A 298 66.83 0.25 -34.05
C ASP A 298 65.36 -0.19 -33.93
N GLY A 299 64.56 0.58 -33.18
CA GLY A 299 63.17 0.22 -32.89
C GLY A 299 62.29 0.20 -34.13
N TYR A 300 62.60 1.02 -35.14
CA TYR A 300 61.88 1.04 -36.40
C TYR A 300 62.15 -0.23 -37.19
N ASN A 301 63.42 -0.60 -37.38
CA ASN A 301 63.76 -1.80 -38.15
C ASN A 301 63.25 -3.09 -37.48
N VAL A 302 63.34 -3.20 -36.16
CA VAL A 302 62.81 -4.36 -35.42
C VAL A 302 61.28 -4.45 -35.52
N SER A 303 60.57 -3.34 -35.38
CA SER A 303 59.10 -3.35 -35.50
C SER A 303 58.62 -3.63 -36.93
N LYS A 304 59.42 -3.30 -37.95
CA LYS A 304 59.14 -3.54 -39.38
C LYS A 304 59.77 -4.81 -39.96
N HIS A 305 60.42 -5.65 -39.16
CA HIS A 305 60.92 -6.95 -39.64
C HIS A 305 59.78 -7.96 -39.86
N GLU A 306 60.00 -8.99 -40.67
CA GLU A 306 59.11 -10.14 -40.79
C GLU A 306 59.07 -10.91 -39.46
N GLY A 307 57.88 -11.11 -38.87
CA GLY A 307 57.73 -11.57 -37.49
C GLY A 307 57.82 -10.48 -36.41
N GLY A 308 58.00 -9.21 -36.80
CA GLY A 308 57.93 -8.05 -35.92
C GLY A 308 56.49 -7.63 -35.57
N PHE A 309 56.31 -6.39 -35.10
CA PHE A 309 55.04 -5.89 -34.56
C PHE A 309 54.18 -5.11 -35.56
N LYS A 310 54.31 -5.39 -36.87
CA LYS A 310 53.64 -4.63 -37.95
C LYS A 310 52.12 -4.49 -37.79
N ALA A 311 51.47 -5.47 -37.14
CA ALA A 311 50.03 -5.50 -36.92
C ALA A 311 49.55 -4.57 -35.79
N LEU A 312 50.45 -4.05 -34.96
CA LEU A 312 50.13 -3.09 -33.89
C LEU A 312 50.19 -1.65 -34.43
N GLU A 313 49.48 -0.73 -33.78
CA GLU A 313 49.65 0.71 -34.00
C GLU A 313 51.04 1.17 -33.55
N LEU A 314 51.53 2.33 -34.04
CA LEU A 314 52.89 2.82 -33.77
C LEU A 314 53.22 2.92 -32.27
N GLU A 315 52.26 3.34 -31.45
CA GLU A 315 52.42 3.40 -29.99
C GLU A 315 52.56 1.99 -29.39
N GLY A 316 51.74 1.03 -29.83
CA GLY A 316 51.84 -0.36 -29.41
C GLY A 316 53.12 -1.04 -29.90
N GLN A 317 53.60 -0.68 -31.10
CA GLN A 317 54.92 -1.12 -31.61
C GLN A 317 56.04 -0.62 -30.69
N ARG A 318 56.02 0.66 -30.32
CA ARG A 318 57.01 1.27 -29.41
C ARG A 318 57.02 0.60 -28.05
N GLU A 319 55.86 0.47 -27.40
CA GLU A 319 55.74 -0.16 -26.08
C GLU A 319 56.22 -1.61 -26.12
N ARG A 320 55.83 -2.36 -27.15
CA ARG A 320 56.21 -3.76 -27.27
C ARG A 320 57.71 -3.95 -27.49
N VAL A 321 58.35 -3.12 -28.31
CA VAL A 321 59.82 -3.15 -28.50
C VAL A 321 60.54 -2.83 -27.19
N ILE A 322 60.10 -1.80 -26.46
CA ILE A 322 60.70 -1.43 -25.17
C ILE A 322 60.59 -2.57 -24.17
N ASP A 323 59.43 -3.22 -24.08
CA ASP A 323 59.20 -4.34 -23.17
C ASP A 323 60.08 -5.55 -23.49
N GLU A 324 60.13 -5.97 -24.76
CA GLU A 324 60.92 -7.16 -25.14
C GLU A 324 62.43 -6.91 -25.00
N VAL A 325 62.91 -5.71 -25.40
CA VAL A 325 64.31 -5.32 -25.21
C VAL A 325 64.63 -5.20 -23.72
N GLY A 326 63.72 -4.66 -22.90
CA GLY A 326 63.87 -4.57 -21.45
C GLY A 326 63.97 -5.93 -20.77
N ARG A 327 63.15 -6.91 -21.20
CA ARG A 327 63.24 -8.30 -20.73
C ARG A 327 64.55 -8.95 -21.13
N LEU A 328 64.98 -8.76 -22.38
CA LEU A 328 66.26 -9.28 -22.88
C LEU A 328 67.44 -8.71 -22.08
N ALA A 329 67.47 -7.39 -21.90
CA ALA A 329 68.50 -6.68 -21.14
C ALA A 329 68.56 -7.16 -19.69
N SER A 330 67.40 -7.34 -19.05
CA SER A 330 67.30 -7.85 -17.67
C SER A 330 67.79 -9.29 -17.55
N ARG A 331 67.41 -10.16 -18.50
CA ARG A 331 67.82 -11.57 -18.52
C ARG A 331 69.33 -11.72 -18.76
N LYS A 332 69.90 -10.89 -19.62
CA LYS A 332 71.33 -10.93 -19.99
C LYS A 332 72.22 -10.04 -19.13
N LYS A 333 71.64 -9.21 -18.26
CA LYS A 333 72.35 -8.23 -17.42
C LYS A 333 73.24 -7.29 -18.24
N ILE A 334 72.74 -6.89 -19.41
CA ILE A 334 73.41 -5.97 -20.34
C ILE A 334 72.71 -4.62 -20.34
N VAL A 335 73.44 -3.58 -20.75
CA VAL A 335 72.83 -2.28 -21.06
C VAL A 335 72.26 -2.35 -22.47
N ALA A 336 71.00 -1.98 -22.64
CA ALA A 336 70.34 -1.90 -23.93
C ALA A 336 69.77 -0.50 -24.16
N ILE A 337 69.91 0.01 -25.38
CA ILE A 337 69.35 1.29 -25.83
C ILE A 337 68.50 1.01 -27.07
N VAL A 338 67.25 1.48 -27.05
CA VAL A 338 66.38 1.49 -28.24
C VAL A 338 66.48 2.89 -28.85
N VAL A 339 66.82 2.95 -30.13
CA VAL A 339 66.91 4.18 -30.95
C VAL A 339 65.66 4.32 -31.81
#